data_AF-A0A936QXC3-F1
#
_entry.id   AF-A0A936QXC3-F1
#
_cell.length_a   1.000
_cell.length_b   1.000
_cell.length_c   1.000
_cell.angle_alpha   90.00
_cell.angle_beta   90.00
_cell.angle_gamma   90.00
#
_symmetry.space_group_name_H-M   'P 1'
#
loop_
_entity.id
_entity.type
_entity.pdbx_description
1 polymer ?
#
loop_
_entity_poly.entity_id
_entity_poly.type
_entity_poly.pdbx_seq_one_letter_code
_entity_poly.pdbx_strand_id
1 'polypeptide(L)'
;MRGISREVLARDAAWSLADGSCKDLTVEWARWEATYAASPTAAARQAALTRPAAVCGACPIASECADLAELSGYTGIAAGQGYRNGRPDHARRRHPKQRRTA
;
A
#
# COMPACT_ATOMS: atom_id res chain seq x y z
N MET A 1 15.92 10.85 -23.54
CA MET A 1 15.35 10.72 -22.19
C MET A 1 15.38 9.23 -21.84
N ARG A 2 16.48 8.75 -21.24
CA ARG A 2 16.71 7.31 -21.04
C ARG A 2 15.85 6.83 -19.87
N GLY A 3 14.90 5.93 -20.15
CA GLY A 3 14.04 5.34 -19.15
C GLY A 3 14.86 4.66 -18.06
N ILE A 4 14.57 5.00 -16.80
CA ILE A 4 15.20 4.37 -15.64
C ILE A 4 14.83 2.88 -15.67
N SER A 5 15.82 1.98 -15.69
CA SER A 5 15.57 0.53 -15.73
C SER A 5 14.86 0.07 -14.47
N ARG A 6 14.01 -0.96 -14.58
CA ARG A 6 13.29 -1.55 -13.44
C ARG A 6 14.24 -2.05 -12.36
N GLU A 7 15.44 -2.56 -12.70
CA GLU A 7 16.45 -2.90 -11.70
C GLU A 7 16.97 -1.70 -10.90
N VAL A 8 17.08 -0.52 -11.53
CA VAL A 8 17.55 0.69 -10.85
C VAL A 8 16.49 1.15 -9.85
N LEU A 9 15.21 1.11 -10.23
CA LEU A 9 14.10 1.40 -9.33
C LEU A 9 13.99 0.39 -8.18
N ALA A 10 14.23 -0.90 -8.45
CA ALA A 10 14.22 -1.93 -7.41
C ALA A 10 15.39 -1.80 -6.42
N ARG A 11 16.60 -1.45 -6.89
CA ARG A 11 17.77 -1.19 -6.02
C ARG A 11 17.61 0.09 -5.21
N ASP A 12 17.10 1.15 -5.82
CA ASP A 12 16.85 2.43 -5.15
C ASP A 12 15.79 2.27 -4.05
N ALA A 13 14.69 1.58 -4.35
CA ALA A 13 13.65 1.34 -3.36
C ALA A 13 14.09 0.37 -2.24
N ALA A 14 14.97 -0.60 -2.53
CA ALA A 14 15.59 -1.45 -1.51
C ALA A 14 16.51 -0.64 -0.56
N TRP A 15 17.14 0.43 -1.03
CA TRP A 15 17.90 1.37 -0.21
C TRP A 15 16.98 2.30 0.60
N SER A 16 15.89 2.80 0.00
CA SER A 16 14.93 3.68 0.69
C SER A 16 14.10 2.99 1.77
N LEU A 17 13.89 1.67 1.70
CA LEU A 17 13.15 0.94 2.76
C LEU A 17 13.81 1.05 4.15
N ALA A 18 15.12 1.31 4.23
CA ALA A 18 15.82 1.58 5.48
C ALA A 18 15.40 2.91 6.15
N ASP A 19 14.79 3.82 5.39
CA ASP A 19 14.24 5.09 5.88
C ASP A 19 12.72 5.03 6.11
N GLY A 20 12.10 3.89 5.82
CA GLY A 20 10.68 3.69 6.06
C GLY A 20 10.35 3.81 7.55
N SER A 21 9.30 4.56 7.88
CA SER A 21 8.83 4.67 9.27
C SER A 21 8.39 3.32 9.87
N CYS A 22 8.17 2.31 9.03
CA CYS A 22 7.86 0.94 9.43
C CYS A 22 9.08 0.03 9.69
N LYS A 23 10.33 0.52 9.50
CA LYS A 23 11.55 -0.31 9.51
C LYS A 23 11.77 -1.12 10.80
N ASP A 24 11.39 -0.57 11.96
CA ASP A 24 11.55 -1.22 13.26
C ASP A 24 10.29 -1.99 13.69
N LEU A 25 9.28 -2.08 12.81
CA LEU A 25 7.98 -2.69 13.08
C LEU A 25 7.81 -4.05 12.39
N THR A 26 8.87 -4.72 11.94
CA THR A 26 8.81 -5.94 11.11
C THR A 26 7.79 -6.98 11.60
N VAL A 27 7.79 -7.29 12.91
CA VAL A 27 6.86 -8.28 13.50
C VAL A 27 5.41 -7.76 13.51
N GLU A 28 5.22 -6.48 13.84
CA GLU A 28 3.89 -5.88 13.89
C GLU A 28 3.32 -5.70 12.48
N TRP A 29 4.16 -5.30 11.53
CA TRP A 29 3.82 -5.19 10.12
C TRP A 29 3.36 -6.53 9.55
N ALA A 30 4.11 -7.61 9.82
CA ALA A 30 3.73 -8.97 9.40
C ALA A 30 2.36 -9.39 9.97
N ARG A 31 2.03 -8.98 11.21
CA ARG A 31 0.70 -9.24 11.80
C ARG A 31 -0.40 -8.44 11.08
N TRP A 32 -0.15 -7.18 10.74
CA TRP A 32 -1.10 -6.37 9.98
C TRP A 32 -1.33 -6.95 8.59
N GLU A 33 -0.27 -7.38 7.90
CA GLU A 33 -0.38 -8.04 6.60
C GLU A 33 -1.19 -9.34 6.68
N ALA A 34 -0.92 -10.19 7.67
CA ALA A 34 -1.68 -11.41 7.89
C ALA A 34 -3.17 -11.11 8.16
N THR A 35 -3.46 -10.11 8.99
CA THR A 35 -4.83 -9.67 9.28
C THR A 35 -5.54 -9.16 8.03
N TYR A 36 -4.86 -8.35 7.23
CA TYR A 36 -5.39 -7.82 5.98
C TYR A 36 -5.65 -8.95 4.95
N ALA A 37 -4.70 -9.88 4.79
CA ALA A 37 -4.84 -11.01 3.87
C ALA A 37 -5.97 -11.97 4.29
N ALA A 38 -6.15 -12.20 5.59
CA ALA A 38 -7.21 -13.04 6.14
C ALA A 38 -8.59 -12.36 6.15
N SER A 39 -8.66 -11.03 5.96
CA SER A 39 -9.91 -10.28 6.05
C SER A 39 -10.83 -10.56 4.85
N PRO A 40 -12.01 -11.18 5.05
CA PRO A 40 -12.85 -11.65 3.95
C PRO A 40 -13.60 -10.50 3.27
N THR A 41 -13.98 -9.48 4.04
CA THR A 41 -14.77 -8.35 3.54
C THR A 41 -13.91 -7.13 3.26
N ALA A 42 -14.39 -6.27 2.37
CA ALA A 42 -13.73 -5.01 2.06
C ALA A 42 -13.69 -4.06 3.27
N ALA A 43 -14.73 -4.08 4.12
CA ALA A 43 -14.77 -3.32 5.37
C ALA A 43 -13.72 -3.83 6.39
N ALA A 44 -13.58 -5.15 6.53
CA ALA A 44 -12.55 -5.74 7.40
C ALA A 44 -11.14 -5.41 6.91
N ARG A 45 -10.90 -5.48 5.59
CA ARG A 45 -9.64 -5.03 4.99
C ARG A 45 -9.36 -3.55 5.25
N GLN A 46 -10.36 -2.68 5.10
CA GLN A 46 -10.21 -1.25 5.41
C GLN A 46 -9.89 -1.01 6.89
N ALA A 47 -10.52 -1.75 7.81
CA ALA A 47 -10.24 -1.66 9.24
C ALA A 47 -8.80 -2.07 9.56
N ALA A 48 -8.31 -3.16 8.94
CA ALA A 48 -6.93 -3.64 9.10
C ALA A 48 -5.87 -2.62 8.65
N LEU A 49 -6.22 -1.73 7.70
CA LEU A 49 -5.32 -0.68 7.21
C LEU A 49 -5.19 0.53 8.15
N THR A 50 -6.03 0.66 9.19
CA THR A 50 -6.04 1.86 10.05
C THR A 50 -4.68 2.14 10.69
N ARG A 51 -4.03 1.11 11.27
CA ARG A 51 -2.74 1.26 11.94
C ARG A 51 -1.57 1.43 10.94
N PRO A 52 -1.44 0.61 9.88
CA PRO A 52 -0.45 0.84 8.83
C PRO A 52 -0.56 2.23 8.19
N ALA A 53 -1.79 2.71 7.93
CA ALA A 53 -2.02 4.03 7.35
C ALA A 53 -1.51 5.16 8.25
N ALA A 54 -1.65 5.04 9.57
CA ALA A 54 -1.12 6.02 10.51
C ALA A 54 0.41 6.07 10.48
N VAL A 55 1.09 4.91 10.39
CA VAL A 55 2.55 4.85 10.24
C VAL A 55 2.99 5.49 8.92
N CYS A 56 2.30 5.17 7.82
CA CYS A 56 2.65 5.71 6.51
C CYS A 56 2.28 7.19 6.33
N GLY A 57 1.34 7.73 7.08
CA GLY A 57 0.89 9.12 6.96
C GLY A 57 1.98 10.17 7.24
N ALA A 58 3.02 9.80 8.00
CA ALA A 58 4.20 10.63 8.25
C ALA A 58 5.47 10.07 7.62
N CYS A 59 5.37 9.02 6.81
CA CYS A 59 6.52 8.34 6.24
C CYS A 59 7.07 9.14 5.04
N PRO A 60 8.37 9.52 5.04
CA PRO A 60 8.93 10.38 4.01
C PRO A 60 9.00 9.73 2.63
N ILE A 61 8.97 8.40 2.57
CA ILE A 61 9.08 7.59 1.34
C ILE A 61 7.75 6.97 0.91
N ALA A 62 6.62 7.47 1.42
CA ALA A 62 5.32 6.84 1.19
C ALA A 62 4.95 6.81 -0.30
N SER A 63 5.28 7.84 -1.07
CA SER A 63 5.07 7.91 -2.52
C SER A 63 5.87 6.85 -3.27
N GLU A 64 7.15 6.75 -2.96
CA GLU A 64 8.10 5.83 -3.57
C GLU A 64 7.74 4.38 -3.25
N CYS A 65 7.25 4.14 -2.03
CA CYS A 65 6.72 2.85 -1.60
C CYS A 65 5.48 2.45 -2.42
N ALA A 66 4.58 3.39 -2.73
CA ALA A 66 3.44 3.15 -3.61
C ALA A 66 3.88 2.86 -5.05
N ASP A 67 4.79 3.65 -5.62
CA ASP A 67 5.30 3.44 -6.98
C ASP A 67 5.99 2.08 -7.13
N LEU A 68 6.80 1.69 -6.14
CA LEU A 68 7.41 0.37 -6.12
C LEU A 68 6.36 -0.74 -6.07
N ALA A 69 5.32 -0.58 -5.24
CA ALA A 69 4.26 -1.57 -5.11
C ALA A 69 3.54 -1.79 -6.45
N GLU A 70 3.30 -0.71 -7.21
CA GLU A 70 2.70 -0.79 -8.55
C GLU A 70 3.63 -1.48 -9.56
N LEU A 71 4.89 -1.04 -9.64
CA LEU A 71 5.86 -1.52 -10.63
C LEU A 71 6.25 -2.99 -10.46
N SER A 72 6.27 -3.46 -9.21
CA SER A 72 6.63 -4.82 -8.81
C SER A 72 5.45 -5.80 -8.82
N GLY A 73 4.22 -5.33 -9.00
CA GLY A 73 3.04 -6.19 -8.89
C GLY A 73 2.77 -6.63 -7.46
N TYR A 74 3.12 -5.81 -6.47
CA TYR A 74 3.05 -6.16 -5.05
C TYR A 74 1.62 -6.48 -4.59
N THR A 75 1.52 -7.41 -3.62
CA THR A 75 0.28 -7.79 -2.95
C THR A 75 0.54 -7.78 -1.46
N GLY A 76 -0.21 -6.98 -0.70
CA GLY A 76 0.06 -6.72 0.70
C GLY A 76 -0.29 -5.29 1.08
N ILE A 77 0.41 -4.75 2.07
CA ILE A 77 0.21 -3.38 2.55
C ILE A 77 1.43 -2.53 2.16
N ALA A 78 1.23 -1.49 1.37
CA ALA A 78 2.28 -0.54 0.99
C ALA A 78 1.71 0.89 1.04
N ALA A 79 2.55 1.87 1.41
CA ALA A 79 2.14 3.28 1.50
C ALA A 79 0.83 3.52 2.28
N GLY A 80 0.55 2.70 3.30
CA GLY A 80 -0.67 2.79 4.11
C GLY A 80 -1.94 2.26 3.43
N GLN A 81 -1.79 1.63 2.27
CA GLN A 81 -2.88 1.13 1.43
C GLN A 81 -2.73 -0.37 1.17
N GLY A 82 -3.86 -1.03 0.95
CA GLY A 82 -3.86 -2.41 0.48
C GLY A 82 -3.57 -2.46 -1.01
N TYR A 83 -2.77 -3.42 -1.46
CA TYR A 83 -2.46 -3.69 -2.87
C TYR A 83 -2.80 -5.13 -3.24
N ARG A 84 -3.19 -5.34 -4.50
CA ARG A 84 -3.31 -6.64 -5.17
C ARG A 84 -2.73 -6.56 -6.57
N ASN A 85 -1.70 -7.36 -6.84
CA ASN A 85 -1.01 -7.39 -8.14
C ASN A 85 -0.61 -5.98 -8.62
N GLY A 86 -0.08 -5.15 -7.72
CA GLY A 86 0.34 -3.78 -8.01
C GLY A 86 -0.81 -2.80 -8.26
N ARG A 87 -2.04 -3.16 -7.88
CA ARG A 87 -3.20 -2.26 -7.93
C ARG A 87 -3.72 -1.98 -6.53
N PRO A 88 -4.07 -0.73 -6.19
CA PRO A 88 -4.72 -0.44 -4.92
C PRO A 88 -6.00 -1.27 -4.75
N ASP A 89 -6.08 -2.02 -3.65
CA ASP A 89 -7.27 -2.75 -3.22
C ASP A 89 -8.26 -1.79 -2.56
N HIS A 90 -8.61 -0.73 -3.27
CA HIS A 90 -9.74 0.08 -2.87
C HIS A 90 -10.95 -0.86 -2.82
N ALA A 91 -11.45 -1.10 -1.62
CA ALA A 91 -12.84 -1.47 -1.40
C ALA A 91 -13.64 -0.51 -2.28
N ARG A 92 -14.16 -0.97 -3.43
CA ARG A 92 -14.79 -0.11 -4.43
C ARG A 92 -15.65 0.89 -3.67
N ARG A 93 -15.19 2.13 -3.54
CA ARG A 93 -16.05 3.23 -3.13
C ARG A 93 -16.95 3.39 -4.34
N ARG A 94 -17.99 2.56 -4.43
CA ARG A 94 -19.15 2.87 -5.24
C ARG A 94 -19.62 4.17 -4.65
N HIS A 95 -19.23 5.28 -5.28
CA HIS A 95 -19.96 6.51 -5.11
C HIS A 95 -21.43 6.12 -5.31
N PRO A 96 -22.33 6.38 -4.35
CA PRO A 96 -23.74 6.21 -4.61
C PRO A 96 -24.02 7.07 -5.84
N LYS A 97 -24.42 6.44 -6.95
CA LYS A 97 -24.82 7.15 -8.17
C LYS A 97 -25.84 8.18 -7.71
N GLN A 98 -25.51 9.47 -7.81
CA GLN A 98 -26.50 10.52 -7.65
C GLN A 98 -27.59 10.20 -8.67
N ARG A 99 -28.77 9.80 -8.17
CA ARG A 99 -29.97 9.73 -9.01
C ARG A 99 -30.14 11.13 -9.56
N ARG A 100 -29.94 11.31 -10.87
CA ARG A 100 -30.41 12.50 -11.57
C ARG A 100 -31.92 12.52 -11.33
N THR A 101 -32.36 13.41 -10.44
CA THR A 101 -33.76 13.80 -10.36
C THR A 101 -34.13 14.39 -11.72
N ALA A 102 -35.21 13.85 -12.26
CA ALA A 102 -35.82 14.23 -13.53
C ALA A 102 -36.34 15.66 -13.51
#